data_AF-A0A353M943-F1
#
_entry.id   AF-A0A353M943-F1
#
_cell.length_a   1.000
_cell.length_b   1.000
_cell.length_c   1.000
_cell.angle_alpha   90.00
_cell.angle_beta   90.00
_cell.angle_gamma   90.00
#
_symmetry.space_group_name_H-M   'P 1'
#
loop_
_entity.id
_entity.type
_entity.pdbx_description
1 polymer ?
#
loop_
_entity_poly.entity_id
_entity_poly.type
_entity_poly.pdbx_seq_one_letter_code
_entity_poly.pdbx_strand_id
1 'polypeptide(L)'
;MIAVDTNILVRYLVKDDPNQAVLATNFLADNRCFVLKSVLLELVWVLSSSAGYNLPRETVHERLLHMLGLSCIETEEPANVAQALTWYVKGMDFADALHLSGSVELSGFATFDRKFASTADKLDAVPSVTLLR
;
A
#
# COMPACT_ATOMS: atom_id res chain seq x y z
N MET A 1 12.49 7.47 15.97
CA MET A 1 11.60 7.05 14.88
C MET A 1 10.29 6.61 15.51
N ILE A 2 9.14 7.02 14.96
CA ILE A 2 7.82 6.81 15.56
C ILE A 2 6.93 6.09 14.55
N ALA A 3 6.28 4.99 14.96
CA ALA A 3 5.29 4.34 14.12
C ALA A 3 4.04 5.23 13.99
N VAL A 4 3.52 5.38 12.78
CA VAL A 4 2.33 6.20 12.51
C VAL A 4 1.15 5.33 12.13
N ASP A 5 -0.02 5.71 12.64
CA ASP A 5 -1.28 5.01 12.42
C ASP A 5 -1.98 5.48 11.13
N THR A 6 -2.89 4.66 10.61
CA THR A 6 -3.64 4.91 9.38
C THR A 6 -4.40 6.23 9.45
N ASN A 7 -5.02 6.54 10.59
CA ASN A 7 -5.80 7.77 10.74
C ASN A 7 -4.96 9.05 10.53
N ILE A 8 -3.72 9.11 11.01
CA ILE A 8 -2.82 10.27 10.81
C ILE A 8 -2.49 10.41 9.33
N LEU A 9 -2.18 9.30 8.66
CA LEU A 9 -1.86 9.28 7.23
C LEU A 9 -3.06 9.67 6.37
N VAL A 10 -4.28 9.26 6.75
CA VAL A 10 -5.52 9.68 6.10
C VAL A 10 -5.69 11.19 6.20
N ARG A 11 -5.53 11.79 7.40
CA ARG A 11 -5.68 13.25 7.57
C ARG A 11 -4.64 14.03 6.75
N TYR A 12 -3.42 13.52 6.69
CA TYR A 12 -2.36 14.08 5.86
C TYR A 12 -2.69 14.04 4.35
N LEU A 13 -3.14 12.88 3.86
CA LEU A 13 -3.39 12.67 2.43
C LEU A 13 -4.67 13.34 1.96
N VAL A 14 -5.78 13.14 2.67
CA VAL A 14 -7.12 13.54 2.22
C VAL A 14 -7.46 14.97 2.60
N LYS A 15 -6.98 15.46 3.74
CA LYS A 15 -7.26 16.82 4.26
C LYS A 15 -8.75 17.11 4.44
N ASP A 16 -9.53 16.09 4.83
CA ASP A 16 -10.98 16.18 5.05
C ASP A 16 -11.34 16.77 6.43
N ASP A 17 -10.46 16.67 7.41
CA ASP A 17 -10.52 17.44 8.67
C ASP A 17 -9.41 18.49 8.67
N PRO A 18 -9.72 19.80 8.51
CA PRO A 18 -8.70 20.85 8.43
C PRO A 18 -7.80 20.94 9.67
N ASN A 19 -8.34 20.71 10.87
CA ASN A 19 -7.58 20.82 12.11
C ASN A 19 -6.61 19.64 12.25
N GLN A 20 -7.11 18.43 12.05
CA GLN A 20 -6.28 17.22 12.11
C GLN A 20 -5.28 17.15 10.95
N ALA A 21 -5.61 17.69 9.76
CA ALA A 21 -4.69 17.76 8.64
C ALA A 21 -3.45 18.62 8.95
N VAL A 22 -3.64 19.77 9.61
CA VAL A 22 -2.54 20.62 10.08
C VAL A 22 -1.70 19.88 11.12
N LEU A 23 -2.34 19.25 12.11
CA LEU A 23 -1.64 18.48 13.14
C LEU A 23 -0.84 17.32 12.55
N ALA A 24 -1.43 16.53 11.65
CA ALA A 24 -0.77 15.41 10.98
C ALA A 24 0.41 15.89 10.11
N THR A 25 0.22 16.97 9.36
CA THR A 25 1.28 17.54 8.50
C THR A 25 2.47 18.00 9.33
N ASN A 26 2.24 18.75 10.41
CA ASN A 26 3.30 19.21 11.29
C ASN A 26 3.99 18.03 11.99
N PHE A 27 3.21 17.07 12.48
CA PHE A 27 3.77 15.88 13.13
C PHE A 27 4.71 15.10 12.20
N LEU A 28 4.32 14.87 10.95
CA LEU A 28 5.16 14.18 9.96
C LEU A 28 6.39 15.03 9.59
N ALA A 29 6.28 16.35 9.53
CA ALA A 29 7.41 17.23 9.22
C ALA A 29 8.46 17.28 10.34
N ASP A 30 8.01 17.21 11.61
CA ASP A 30 8.87 17.37 12.78
C ASP A 30 9.48 16.06 13.28
N ASN A 31 9.05 14.90 12.76
CA ASN A 31 9.45 13.59 13.25
C ASN A 31 9.91 12.66 12.13
N ARG A 32 10.83 11.75 12.46
CA ARG A 32 11.08 10.56 11.62
C ARG A 32 10.02 9.52 11.92
N CYS A 33 9.23 9.17 10.92
CA CYS A 33 8.08 8.28 11.01
C CYS A 33 8.34 6.95 10.30
N PHE A 34 7.73 5.89 10.82
CA PHE A 34 7.81 4.55 10.26
C PHE A 34 6.40 4.02 9.98
N VAL A 35 6.17 3.51 8.78
CA VAL A 35 4.88 3.01 8.33
C VAL A 35 4.95 1.49 8.18
N LEU A 36 4.14 0.78 8.96
CA LEU A 36 4.02 -0.68 8.91
C LEU A 36 3.25 -1.12 7.66
N LYS A 37 3.49 -2.33 7.16
CA LYS A 37 2.76 -2.94 6.04
C LYS A 37 1.26 -3.05 6.33
N SER A 38 0.89 -3.36 7.57
CA SER A 38 -0.51 -3.41 8.00
C SER A 38 -1.19 -2.04 7.91
N VAL A 39 -0.47 -0.97 8.29
CA VAL A 39 -0.94 0.41 8.15
C VAL A 39 -1.09 0.79 6.68
N LEU A 40 -0.15 0.40 5.80
CA LEU A 40 -0.29 0.61 4.35
C LEU A 40 -1.51 -0.14 3.78
N LEU A 41 -1.73 -1.38 4.22
CA LEU A 41 -2.85 -2.21 3.77
C LEU A 41 -4.19 -1.57 4.15
N GLU A 42 -4.34 -1.14 5.41
CA GLU A 42 -5.52 -0.44 5.87
C GLU A 42 -5.68 0.92 5.17
N LEU A 43 -4.60 1.68 5.00
CA LEU A 43 -4.62 2.96 4.30
C LEU A 43 -5.11 2.83 2.86
N VAL A 44 -4.60 1.85 2.11
CA VAL A 44 -5.09 1.58 0.74
C VAL A 44 -6.58 1.25 0.78
N TRP A 45 -7.01 0.35 1.68
CA TRP A 45 -8.42 0.01 1.81
C TRP A 45 -9.28 1.24 2.12
N VAL A 46 -8.91 2.07 3.08
CA VAL A 46 -9.65 3.30 3.44
C VAL A 46 -9.74 4.26 2.25
N LEU A 47 -8.66 4.41 1.47
CA LEU A 47 -8.64 5.33 0.34
C LEU A 47 -9.42 4.79 -0.88
N SER A 48 -9.34 3.50 -1.19
CA SER A 48 -9.89 2.93 -2.43
C SER A 48 -11.27 2.28 -2.27
N SER A 49 -11.66 1.87 -1.07
CA SER A 49 -12.91 1.14 -0.81
C SER A 49 -14.14 2.05 -0.99
N SER A 50 -15.24 1.47 -1.46
CA SER A 50 -16.55 2.13 -1.50
C SER A 50 -17.13 2.45 -0.12
N ALA A 51 -16.64 1.77 0.92
CA ALA A 51 -16.96 2.07 2.32
C ALA A 51 -16.07 3.16 2.93
N GLY A 52 -15.02 3.59 2.21
CA GLY A 52 -14.10 4.66 2.59
C GLY A 52 -14.24 5.87 1.68
N TYR A 53 -13.13 6.39 1.17
CA TYR A 53 -13.13 7.57 0.28
C TYR A 53 -13.41 7.25 -1.20
N ASN A 54 -13.43 5.96 -1.58
CA ASN A 54 -13.71 5.50 -2.93
C ASN A 54 -12.92 6.24 -4.02
N LEU A 55 -11.64 6.54 -3.73
CA LEU A 55 -10.77 7.25 -4.66
C LEU A 55 -10.37 6.33 -5.82
N PRO A 56 -10.17 6.88 -7.03
CA PRO A 56 -9.62 6.13 -8.15
C PRO A 56 -8.27 5.51 -7.79
N ARG A 57 -8.01 4.31 -8.30
CA ARG A 57 -6.80 3.51 -8.03
C ARG A 57 -5.52 4.31 -8.31
N GLU A 58 -5.50 5.05 -9.41
CA GLU A 58 -4.39 5.89 -9.85
C GLU A 58 -4.15 7.02 -8.83
N THR A 59 -5.22 7.65 -8.34
CA THR A 59 -5.15 8.68 -7.29
C THR A 59 -4.62 8.11 -5.97
N VAL A 60 -5.04 6.90 -5.58
CA VAL A 60 -4.52 6.21 -4.39
C VAL A 60 -3.03 5.94 -4.55
N HIS A 61 -2.62 5.41 -5.71
CA HIS A 61 -1.22 5.14 -6.02
C HIS A 61 -0.35 6.40 -5.97
N GLU A 62 -0.77 7.50 -6.61
CA GLU A 62 -0.05 8.79 -6.58
C GLU A 62 0.12 9.34 -5.16
N ARG A 63 -0.93 9.25 -4.33
CA ARG A 63 -0.89 9.69 -2.93
C ARG A 63 0.10 8.89 -2.10
N LEU A 64 0.16 7.56 -2.30
CA LEU A 64 1.10 6.69 -1.61
C LEU A 64 2.54 6.96 -2.05
N LEU A 65 2.78 7.14 -3.35
CA LEU A 65 4.11 7.51 -3.85
C LEU A 65 4.57 8.85 -3.28
N HIS A 66 3.69 9.85 -3.22
CA HIS A 66 4.01 11.13 -2.60
C HIS A 66 4.38 10.98 -1.13
N MET A 67 3.57 10.26 -0.34
CA MET A 67 3.81 10.03 1.09
C MET A 67 5.11 9.24 1.33
N LEU A 68 5.32 8.13 0.62
CA LEU A 68 6.51 7.28 0.77
C LEU A 68 7.78 7.95 0.22
N GLY A 69 7.65 8.98 -0.60
CA GLY A 69 8.76 9.81 -1.09
C GLY A 69 9.22 10.89 -0.11
N LEU A 70 8.50 11.10 1.01
CA LEU A 70 8.92 12.06 2.04
C LEU A 70 10.16 11.54 2.77
N SER A 71 11.18 12.38 2.93
CA SER A 71 12.41 12.03 3.64
C SER A 71 12.22 11.71 5.12
N CYS A 72 11.08 12.11 5.70
CA CYS A 72 10.70 11.80 7.07
C CYS A 72 9.98 10.46 7.22
N ILE A 73 9.61 9.78 6.13
CA ILE A 73 8.87 8.51 6.17
C ILE A 73 9.76 7.35 5.72
N GLU A 74 9.78 6.31 6.56
CA GLU A 74 10.37 5.01 6.26
C GLU A 74 9.27 3.93 6.35
N THR A 75 9.46 2.79 5.67
CA THR A 75 8.49 1.68 5.69
C THR A 75 9.19 0.33 5.75
N GLU A 76 8.46 -0.70 6.18
CA GLU A 76 8.92 -2.09 6.20
C GLU A 76 9.18 -2.60 4.78
N GLU A 77 10.37 -3.15 4.55
CA GLU A 77 10.78 -3.74 3.26
C GLU A 77 10.43 -2.84 2.05
N PRO A 78 11.07 -1.66 1.90
CA PRO A 78 10.70 -0.66 0.90
C PRO A 78 10.68 -1.18 -0.54
N ALA A 79 11.56 -2.12 -0.88
CA ALA A 79 11.59 -2.76 -2.20
C ALA A 79 10.31 -3.56 -2.48
N ASN A 80 9.81 -4.30 -1.48
CA ASN A 80 8.60 -5.09 -1.59
C ASN A 80 7.37 -4.19 -1.67
N VAL A 81 7.31 -3.11 -0.87
CA VAL A 81 6.25 -2.10 -0.95
C VAL A 81 6.23 -1.41 -2.32
N ALA A 82 7.39 -1.02 -2.86
CA ALA A 82 7.49 -0.41 -4.19
C ALA A 82 7.01 -1.36 -5.31
N GLN A 83 7.36 -2.64 -5.22
CA GLN A 83 6.89 -3.65 -6.16
C GLN A 83 5.38 -3.87 -6.04
N ALA A 84 4.85 -3.90 -4.81
CA ALA A 84 3.42 -4.03 -4.58
C ALA A 84 2.63 -2.85 -5.18
N LEU A 85 3.12 -1.61 -5.03
CA LEU A 85 2.52 -0.43 -5.67
C LEU A 85 2.54 -0.51 -7.20
N THR A 86 3.63 -1.04 -7.77
CA THR A 86 3.78 -1.26 -9.22
C THR A 86 2.74 -2.24 -9.76
N TRP A 87 2.47 -3.36 -9.07
CA TRP A 87 1.41 -4.28 -9.48
C TRP A 87 0.01 -3.75 -9.17
N TYR A 88 -0.15 -3.04 -8.05
CA TYR A 88 -1.40 -2.43 -7.64
C TYR A 88 -1.91 -1.48 -8.73
N VAL A 89 -1.11 -0.51 -9.18
CA VAL A 89 -1.58 0.43 -10.22
C VAL A 89 -1.93 -0.27 -11.53
N LYS A 90 -1.34 -1.44 -11.81
CA LYS A 90 -1.63 -2.28 -12.99
C LYS A 90 -2.82 -3.22 -12.83
N GLY A 91 -3.52 -3.17 -11.69
CA GLY A 91 -4.80 -3.86 -11.49
C GLY A 91 -4.80 -5.04 -10.52
N MET A 92 -3.66 -5.38 -9.90
CA MET A 92 -3.63 -6.37 -8.81
C MET A 92 -4.24 -5.77 -7.53
N ASP A 93 -4.93 -6.56 -6.71
CA ASP A 93 -5.31 -6.07 -5.38
C ASP A 93 -4.05 -5.73 -4.56
N PHE A 94 -4.11 -4.72 -3.69
CA PHE A 94 -2.91 -4.30 -2.95
C PHE A 94 -2.47 -5.34 -1.93
N ALA A 95 -3.41 -6.06 -1.29
CA ALA A 95 -3.08 -7.14 -0.37
C ALA A 95 -2.38 -8.28 -1.10
N ASP A 96 -2.94 -8.72 -2.24
CA ASP A 96 -2.34 -9.71 -3.13
C ASP A 96 -0.92 -9.29 -3.57
N ALA A 97 -0.75 -8.03 -3.94
CA ALA A 97 0.54 -7.48 -4.38
C ALA A 97 1.58 -7.44 -3.25
N LEU A 98 1.17 -7.10 -2.02
CA LEU A 98 2.03 -7.14 -0.84
C LEU A 98 2.40 -8.58 -0.45
N HIS A 99 1.45 -9.51 -0.51
CA HIS A 99 1.70 -10.92 -0.24
C HIS A 99 2.70 -11.51 -1.24
N LEU A 100 2.50 -11.23 -2.53
CA LEU A 100 3.37 -11.74 -3.58
C LEU A 100 4.78 -11.15 -3.49
N SER A 101 4.91 -9.84 -3.31
CA SER A 101 6.21 -9.18 -3.22
C SER A 101 6.99 -9.60 -1.98
N GLY A 102 6.30 -9.84 -0.86
CA GLY A 102 6.89 -10.40 0.35
C GLY A 102 7.30 -11.87 0.23
N SER A 103 6.98 -12.55 -0.87
CA SER A 103 7.30 -13.97 -1.10
C SER A 103 8.43 -14.20 -2.09
N VAL A 104 9.16 -13.15 -2.51
CA VAL A 104 10.19 -13.23 -3.57
C VAL A 104 11.29 -14.26 -3.32
N GLU A 105 11.64 -14.53 -2.07
CA GLU A 105 12.65 -15.53 -1.69
C GLU A 105 12.08 -16.96 -1.57
N LEU A 106 10.77 -17.14 -1.77
CA LEU A 106 10.11 -18.43 -1.72
C LEU A 106 10.01 -19.04 -3.13
N SER A 107 9.79 -20.35 -3.21
CA SER A 107 9.69 -21.07 -4.48
C SER A 107 8.44 -20.75 -5.29
N GLY A 108 7.46 -20.04 -4.72
CA GLY A 108 6.17 -19.75 -5.32
C GLY A 108 5.13 -19.30 -4.29
N PHE A 109 3.98 -18.86 -4.78
CA PHE A 109 2.81 -18.50 -3.98
C PHE A 109 1.62 -19.39 -4.34
N ALA A 110 0.94 -20.02 -3.38
CA ALA A 110 -0.22 -20.86 -3.64
C ALA A 110 -1.52 -20.16 -3.22
N THR A 111 -2.57 -20.25 -4.04
CA THR A 111 -3.87 -19.63 -3.74
C THR A 111 -5.04 -20.43 -4.32
N PHE A 112 -6.24 -20.25 -3.76
CA PHE A 112 -7.52 -20.64 -4.37
C PHE A 112 -8.17 -19.49 -5.15
N ASP A 113 -7.62 -18.27 -5.05
CA ASP A 113 -8.14 -17.10 -5.75
C ASP A 113 -7.73 -17.13 -7.24
N ARG A 114 -8.71 -17.44 -8.09
CA ARG A 114 -8.55 -17.45 -9.53
C ARG A 114 -8.24 -16.07 -10.12
N LYS A 115 -8.82 -15.00 -9.55
CA LYS A 115 -8.60 -13.63 -10.02
C LYS A 115 -7.17 -13.20 -9.71
N PHE A 116 -6.68 -13.47 -8.51
CA PHE A 116 -5.30 -13.19 -8.15
C PHE A 116 -4.32 -13.94 -9.06
N ALA A 117 -4.46 -15.27 -9.19
CA ALA A 117 -3.59 -16.07 -10.05
C ALA A 117 -3.60 -15.59 -11.50
N SER A 118 -4.78 -15.30 -12.07
CA SER A 118 -4.88 -14.78 -13.43
C SER A 118 -4.27 -13.38 -13.60
N THR A 119 -4.33 -12.55 -12.57
CA THR A 119 -3.77 -11.19 -12.62
C THR A 119 -2.25 -11.22 -12.49
N ALA A 120 -1.70 -12.07 -11.61
CA ALA A 120 -0.27 -12.28 -11.48
C ALA A 120 0.36 -12.79 -12.79
N ASP A 121 -0.28 -13.76 -13.45
CA ASP A 121 0.14 -14.30 -14.75
C ASP A 121 0.17 -13.20 -15.84
N LYS A 122 -0.90 -12.41 -15.97
CA LYS A 122 -0.96 -11.29 -16.95
C LYS A 122 0.09 -10.21 -16.73
N LEU A 123 0.60 -10.08 -15.51
CA LEU A 123 1.58 -9.06 -15.14
C LEU A 123 3.01 -9.61 -15.15
N ASP A 124 3.21 -10.87 -15.54
CA ASP A 124 4.48 -11.60 -15.44
C ASP A 124 5.10 -11.44 -14.03
N ALA A 125 4.24 -11.50 -13.00
CA ALA A 125 4.64 -11.24 -11.63
C ALA A 125 5.47 -12.41 -11.06
N VAL A 126 6.43 -12.07 -10.21
CA VAL A 126 7.33 -13.02 -9.55
C VAL A 126 7.17 -12.92 -8.03
N PRO A 127 7.19 -14.05 -7.29
CA PRO A 127 7.35 -15.42 -7.75
C PRO A 127 6.07 -15.94 -8.46
N SER A 128 6.13 -17.15 -9.03
CA SER A 128 4.98 -17.73 -9.73
C SER A 128 3.82 -18.03 -8.77
N VAL A 129 2.59 -17.77 -9.23
CA VAL A 129 1.37 -18.04 -8.47
C VAL A 129 0.72 -19.35 -8.94
N THR A 130 0.62 -20.33 -8.06
CA THR A 130 -0.02 -21.63 -8.29
C THR A 130 -1.47 -21.61 -7.81
N LEU A 131 -2.42 -21.75 -8.74
CA LEU A 131 -3.84 -21.92 -8.42
C LEU A 131 -4.13 -23.38 -8.06
N LEU A 132 -4.49 -23.63 -6.80
CA LEU A 132 -4.97 -24.93 -6.34
C LEU A 132 -6.44 -25.12 -6.79
N ARG A 133 -6.76 -26.32 -7.30
CA ARG A 133 -8.05 -26.66 -7.90
C ARG A 133 -8.56 -27.99 -7.35
#